data_AF-A0A9P4R1N8-F1
#
_entry.id   AF-A0A9P4R1N8-F1
#
_cell.length_a   1.000
_cell.length_b   1.000
_cell.length_c   1.000
_cell.angle_alpha   90.00
_cell.angle_beta   90.00
_cell.angle_gamma   90.00
#
_symmetry.space_group_name_H-M   'P 1'
#
loop_
_entity.id
_entity.type
_entity.pdbx_description
1 polymer ?
#
loop_
_entity_poly.entity_id
_entity_poly.type
_entity_poly.pdbx_seq_one_letter_code
_entity_poly.pdbx_strand_id
1 'polypeptide(L)'
;MDPAQSLGSADDDVYLGFWINRSVGAVRGSTVTLNRRGGSILIAFLALYITMFGSSFWHLCRYFLHLYCSKDFNTDGLYHQRQALLRNLEMAYDTAVELLVASHAWRKRAQKARRRILPIALLAAIVHLAFFAAGARNFVLLARQTDW
;
A
#
# COMPACT_ATOMS: atom_id res chain seq x y z
N MET A 1 -58.56 -17.80 2.17
CA MET A 1 -58.40 -17.11 3.47
C MET A 1 -57.53 -18.05 4.30
N ASP A 2 -56.22 -17.84 4.44
CA ASP A 2 -55.50 -16.57 4.51
C ASP A 2 -54.31 -16.43 3.53
N PRO A 3 -54.07 -15.22 2.98
CA PRO A 3 -52.95 -14.92 2.11
C PRO A 3 -51.69 -14.57 2.92
N ALA A 4 -50.56 -15.13 2.51
CA ALA A 4 -49.22 -14.53 2.53
C ALA A 4 -48.92 -13.48 3.63
N GLN A 5 -48.43 -13.93 4.78
CA GLN A 5 -47.44 -13.15 5.53
C GLN A 5 -46.05 -13.56 5.04
N SER A 6 -45.68 -13.13 3.84
CA SER A 6 -44.27 -12.91 3.52
C SER A 6 -43.87 -11.63 4.25
N LEU A 7 -43.59 -11.74 5.55
CA LEU A 7 -42.85 -10.72 6.27
C LEU A 7 -41.55 -10.55 5.49
N GLY A 8 -41.43 -9.45 4.74
CA GLY A 8 -40.17 -9.04 4.13
C GLY A 8 -39.11 -9.15 5.21
N SER A 9 -38.04 -9.86 4.90
CA SER A 9 -36.94 -10.02 5.84
C SER A 9 -36.54 -8.62 6.30
N ALA A 10 -36.14 -8.43 7.56
CA ALA A 10 -35.62 -7.13 8.00
C ALA A 10 -34.46 -6.62 7.10
N ASP A 11 -33.83 -7.53 6.33
CA ASP A 11 -32.82 -7.26 5.31
C ASP A 11 -33.39 -6.57 4.04
N ASP A 12 -34.67 -6.79 3.71
CA ASP A 12 -35.36 -6.15 2.57
C ASP A 12 -35.75 -4.69 2.86
N ASP A 13 -35.83 -4.31 4.14
CA ASP A 13 -36.28 -2.98 4.60
C ASP A 13 -35.10 -2.01 4.84
N VAL A 14 -33.86 -2.45 4.61
CA VAL A 14 -32.66 -1.62 4.75
C VAL A 14 -32.31 -0.96 3.42
N TYR A 15 -32.20 0.37 3.44
CA TYR A 15 -31.69 1.12 2.30
C TYR A 15 -30.23 0.76 2.01
N LEU A 16 -30.01 0.05 0.90
CA LEU A 16 -28.70 -0.17 0.32
C LEU A 16 -28.37 0.99 -0.62
N GLY A 17 -27.24 1.64 -0.39
CA GLY A 17 -26.85 2.79 -1.20
C GLY A 17 -26.01 3.80 -0.43
N PHE A 18 -25.76 4.92 -1.11
CA PHE A 18 -25.00 6.03 -0.57
C PHE A 18 -25.92 6.95 0.23
N TRP A 19 -25.52 7.29 1.44
CA TRP A 19 -26.24 8.27 2.26
C TRP A 19 -25.25 9.13 3.03
N ILE A 20 -25.65 10.37 3.32
CA ILE A 20 -24.83 11.33 4.07
C ILE A 20 -25.54 11.68 5.36
N ASN A 21 -24.92 11.36 6.48
CA ASN A 21 -25.31 11.92 7.76
C ASN A 21 -24.97 13.42 7.82
N ARG A 22 -25.98 14.27 7.59
CA ARG A 22 -25.82 15.73 7.57
C ARG A 22 -25.39 16.30 8.93
N SER A 23 -25.65 15.63 10.06
CA SER A 23 -25.27 16.14 11.39
C SER A 23 -23.76 16.02 11.66
N VAL A 24 -23.07 15.08 11.01
CA VAL A 24 -21.62 14.85 11.13
C VAL A 24 -20.84 15.59 10.03
N GLY A 25 -21.55 16.18 9.06
CA GLY A 25 -21.00 16.90 7.93
C GLY A 25 -20.78 16.02 6.70
N ALA A 26 -20.66 16.67 5.52
CA ALA A 26 -20.70 15.97 4.22
C ALA A 26 -19.55 14.99 3.97
N VAL A 27 -18.39 15.21 4.60
CA VAL A 27 -17.19 14.37 4.38
C VAL A 27 -17.19 13.17 5.34
N ARG A 28 -17.26 13.41 6.66
CA ARG A 28 -17.23 12.33 7.67
C ARG A 28 -18.54 11.56 7.77
N GLY A 29 -19.66 12.15 7.36
CA GLY A 29 -20.98 11.53 7.40
C GLY A 29 -21.31 10.69 6.16
N SER A 30 -20.45 10.63 5.16
CA SER A 30 -20.67 9.87 3.93
C SER A 30 -20.48 8.38 4.17
N THR A 31 -21.56 7.61 4.06
CA THR A 31 -21.55 6.15 4.27
C THR A 31 -22.21 5.44 3.08
N VAL A 32 -21.62 4.32 2.68
CA VAL A 32 -22.19 3.40 1.68
C VAL A 32 -22.62 2.13 2.39
N THR A 33 -23.91 1.83 2.37
CA THR A 33 -24.48 0.59 2.90
C THR A 33 -24.58 -0.42 1.76
N LEU A 34 -23.97 -1.59 1.92
CA LEU A 34 -23.97 -2.69 0.94
C LEU A 34 -24.38 -4.00 1.62
N ASN A 35 -24.97 -4.91 0.86
CA ASN A 35 -25.15 -6.29 1.33
C ASN A 35 -23.78 -6.97 1.53
N ARG A 36 -23.75 -8.06 2.31
CA ARG A 36 -22.50 -8.75 2.71
C ARG A 36 -21.60 -9.11 1.53
N ARG A 37 -22.19 -9.58 0.42
CA ARG A 37 -21.47 -9.97 -0.80
C ARG A 37 -20.90 -8.76 -1.56
N GLY A 38 -21.65 -7.68 -1.70
CA GLY A 38 -21.20 -6.45 -2.33
C GLY A 38 -20.08 -5.78 -1.53
N GLY A 39 -20.21 -5.78 -0.19
CA GLY A 39 -19.18 -5.28 0.72
C GLY A 39 -17.87 -6.08 0.61
N SER A 40 -17.94 -7.42 0.56
CA SER A 40 -16.73 -8.24 0.44
C SER A 40 -16.01 -8.05 -0.90
N ILE A 41 -16.76 -7.95 -2.00
CA ILE A 41 -16.21 -7.65 -3.33
C ILE A 41 -15.55 -6.27 -3.35
N LEU A 42 -16.20 -5.25 -2.78
CA LEU A 42 -15.65 -3.90 -2.73
C LEU A 42 -14.35 -3.84 -1.92
N ILE A 43 -14.30 -4.50 -0.76
CA ILE A 43 -13.10 -4.57 0.09
C ILE A 43 -11.96 -5.28 -0.66
N ALA A 44 -12.24 -6.41 -1.32
CA ALA A 44 -11.25 -7.14 -2.10
C ALA A 44 -10.71 -6.30 -3.27
N PHE A 45 -11.60 -5.62 -4.01
CA PHE A 45 -11.21 -4.69 -5.06
C PHE A 45 -10.31 -3.57 -4.52
N LEU A 46 -10.67 -2.96 -3.39
CA LEU A 46 -9.90 -1.87 -2.79
C LEU A 46 -8.53 -2.34 -2.31
N ALA A 47 -8.43 -3.56 -1.77
CA ALA A 47 -7.16 -4.17 -1.40
C ALA A 47 -6.21 -4.32 -2.59
N LEU A 48 -6.71 -4.87 -3.71
CA LEU A 48 -5.96 -5.00 -4.96
C LEU A 48 -5.58 -3.63 -5.53
N TYR A 49 -6.53 -2.69 -5.54
CA TYR A 49 -6.32 -1.34 -6.04
C TYR A 49 -5.22 -0.61 -5.27
N ILE A 50 -5.27 -0.62 -3.94
CA ILE A 50 -4.24 0.00 -3.07
C ILE A 50 -2.88 -0.65 -3.33
N THR A 51 -2.84 -1.97 -3.48
CA THR A 51 -1.59 -2.71 -3.75
C THR A 51 -0.97 -2.29 -5.08
N MET A 52 -1.78 -2.22 -6.15
CA MET A 52 -1.35 -1.75 -7.48
C MET A 52 -0.89 -0.28 -7.46
N PHE A 53 -1.61 0.57 -6.72
CA PHE A 53 -1.21 1.96 -6.50
C PHE A 53 0.12 2.07 -5.77
N GLY A 54 0.40 1.19 -4.81
CA GLY A 54 1.68 1.12 -4.10
C GLY A 54 2.87 0.93 -5.04
N SER A 55 2.75 0.04 -6.03
CA SER A 55 3.80 -0.16 -7.04
C SER A 55 4.03 1.10 -7.88
N SER A 56 2.96 1.75 -8.31
CA SER A 56 3.04 3.00 -9.08
C SER A 56 3.63 4.15 -8.26
N PHE A 57 3.27 4.24 -6.98
CA PHE A 57 3.83 5.21 -6.05
C PHE A 57 5.33 4.99 -5.85
N TRP A 58 5.76 3.73 -5.73
CA TRP A 58 7.18 3.40 -5.66
C TRP A 58 7.96 3.84 -6.91
N HIS A 59 7.39 3.69 -8.12
CA HIS A 59 8.03 4.20 -9.34
C HIS A 59 8.30 5.71 -9.27
N LEU A 60 7.37 6.48 -8.71
CA LEU A 60 7.53 7.91 -8.50
C LEU A 60 8.62 8.21 -7.45
N CYS A 61 8.60 7.51 -6.31
CA CYS A 61 9.64 7.63 -5.29
C CYS A 61 11.03 7.31 -5.84
N ARG A 62 11.16 6.22 -6.61
CA ARG A 62 12.39 5.78 -7.26
C ARG A 62 12.91 6.83 -8.24
N TYR A 63 12.02 7.43 -9.03
CA TYR A 63 12.38 8.52 -9.94
C TYR A 63 12.96 9.72 -9.18
N PHE A 64 12.27 10.18 -8.12
CA PHE A 64 12.77 11.29 -7.31
C PHE A 64 14.09 10.93 -6.62
N LEU A 65 14.19 9.75 -6.01
CA LEU A 65 15.42 9.25 -5.39
C LEU A 65 16.58 9.27 -6.39
N HIS A 66 16.35 8.80 -7.62
CA HIS A 66 17.36 8.85 -8.68
C HIS A 66 17.79 10.28 -8.97
N LEU A 67 16.83 11.21 -9.14
CA LEU A 67 17.11 12.61 -9.42
C LEU A 67 17.89 13.30 -8.30
N TYR A 68 17.50 13.08 -7.04
CA TYR A 68 18.20 13.64 -5.88
C TYR A 68 19.60 13.03 -5.72
N CYS A 69 19.74 11.72 -5.91
CA CYS A 69 21.00 11.00 -5.74
C CYS A 69 21.99 11.23 -6.89
N SER A 70 21.54 11.70 -8.06
CA SER A 70 22.39 11.97 -9.23
C SER A 70 23.14 13.30 -9.16
N LYS A 71 22.88 14.13 -8.13
CA LYS A 71 23.49 15.46 -7.96
C LYS A 71 24.87 15.44 -7.29
N ASP A 72 25.31 14.29 -6.79
CA ASP A 72 26.60 14.18 -6.11
C ASP A 72 27.76 14.13 -7.13
N PHE A 73 28.63 15.14 -7.10
CA PHE A 73 29.84 15.25 -7.95
C PHE A 73 30.96 14.25 -7.58
N ASN A 74 30.82 13.52 -6.47
CA ASN A 74 31.84 12.57 -6.01
C ASN A 74 31.40 11.13 -6.34
N THR A 75 31.75 10.70 -7.56
CA THR A 75 31.45 9.39 -8.16
C THR A 75 32.33 8.28 -7.58
N ASP A 76 31.99 7.82 -6.38
CA ASP A 76 32.58 6.61 -5.79
C ASP A 76 31.86 5.35 -6.30
N GLY A 77 32.46 4.16 -6.19
CA GLY A 77 31.85 2.89 -6.63
C GLY A 77 30.48 2.63 -6.00
N LEU A 78 30.27 3.11 -4.77
CA LEU A 78 28.99 3.05 -4.07
C LEU A 78 27.88 3.86 -4.76
N TYR A 79 28.24 4.99 -5.36
CA TYR A 79 27.31 5.84 -6.11
C TYR A 79 26.78 5.10 -7.34
N HIS A 80 27.68 4.47 -8.10
CA HIS A 80 27.32 3.70 -9.29
C HIS A 80 26.48 2.48 -8.95
N GLN A 81 26.84 1.74 -7.89
CA GLN A 81 26.04 0.60 -7.44
C GLN A 81 24.63 1.04 -7.01
N ARG A 82 24.50 2.13 -6.25
CA ARG A 82 23.19 2.68 -5.87
C ARG A 82 22.34 3.04 -7.09
N GLN A 83 22.92 3.70 -8.09
CA GLN A 83 22.19 4.04 -9.31
C GLN A 83 21.77 2.81 -10.13
N ALA A 84 22.63 1.79 -10.21
CA ALA A 84 22.30 0.54 -10.87
C ALA A 84 21.12 -0.16 -10.16
N LEU A 85 21.16 -0.24 -8.83
CA LEU A 85 20.07 -0.82 -8.04
C LEU A 85 18.76 -0.04 -8.25
N LEU A 86 18.79 1.29 -8.16
CA LEU A 86 17.60 2.13 -8.39
C LEU A 86 17.09 2.10 -9.84
N ARG A 87 17.89 1.66 -10.82
CA ARG A 87 17.46 1.53 -12.22
C ARG A 87 16.95 0.14 -12.57
N ASN A 88 17.54 -0.90 -11.98
CA ASN A 88 17.26 -2.29 -12.33
C ASN A 88 16.18 -2.92 -11.45
N LEU A 89 15.99 -2.41 -10.23
CA LEU A 89 15.01 -2.96 -9.30
C LEU A 89 13.69 -2.22 -9.44
N GLU A 90 12.68 -2.93 -9.92
CA GLU A 90 11.33 -2.40 -10.10
C GLU A 90 10.53 -2.44 -8.79
N MET A 91 10.72 -3.49 -7.98
CA MET A 91 9.99 -3.64 -6.72
C MET A 91 10.68 -2.93 -5.55
N ALA A 92 9.86 -2.32 -4.69
CA ALA A 92 10.32 -1.66 -3.46
C ALA A 92 10.99 -2.64 -2.49
N TYR A 93 10.45 -3.86 -2.38
CA TYR A 93 11.00 -4.93 -1.54
C TYR A 93 12.42 -5.31 -1.98
N ASP A 94 12.59 -5.66 -3.25
CA ASP A 94 13.91 -6.03 -3.80
C ASP A 94 14.91 -4.90 -3.62
N THR A 95 14.48 -3.65 -3.87
CA THR A 95 15.32 -2.47 -3.68
C THR A 95 15.77 -2.30 -2.22
N ALA A 96 14.87 -2.53 -1.25
CA ALA A 96 15.21 -2.44 0.16
C ALA A 96 16.25 -3.49 0.56
N VAL A 97 16.04 -4.74 0.17
CA VAL A 97 16.94 -5.86 0.49
C VAL A 97 18.32 -5.64 -0.13
N GLU A 98 18.38 -5.34 -1.43
CA GLU A 98 19.64 -5.14 -2.14
C GLU A 98 20.42 -3.92 -1.63
N LEU A 99 19.73 -2.83 -1.26
CA LEU A 99 20.37 -1.67 -0.64
C LEU A 99 20.90 -2.00 0.76
N LEU A 100 20.22 -2.84 1.55
CA LEU A 100 20.73 -3.30 2.85
C LEU A 100 21.98 -4.15 2.69
N VAL A 101 21.98 -5.10 1.73
CA VAL A 101 23.14 -5.92 1.38
C VAL A 101 24.30 -5.04 0.93
N ALA A 102 24.06 -4.09 0.02
CA ALA A 102 25.06 -3.12 -0.43
C ALA A 102 25.59 -2.28 0.73
N SER A 103 24.73 -1.81 1.64
CA SER A 103 25.17 -1.06 2.82
C SER A 103 26.05 -1.90 3.74
N HIS A 104 25.81 -3.20 3.85
CA HIS A 104 26.64 -4.09 4.65
C HIS A 104 27.99 -4.36 3.96
N ALA A 105 27.97 -4.68 2.67
CA ALA A 105 29.16 -4.97 1.88
C ALA A 105 30.15 -3.79 1.85
N TRP A 106 29.65 -2.56 1.77
CA TRP A 106 30.47 -1.35 1.68
C TRP A 106 30.82 -0.72 3.03
N ARG A 107 30.39 -1.31 4.16
CA ARG A 107 30.55 -0.71 5.50
C ARG A 107 32.01 -0.42 5.91
N LYS A 108 32.97 -1.16 5.34
CA LYS A 108 34.42 -1.01 5.60
C LYS A 108 35.18 -0.34 4.44
N ARG A 109 34.53 -0.16 3.28
CA ARG A 109 35.18 0.28 2.03
C ARG A 109 34.85 1.72 1.65
N ALA A 110 33.66 2.20 2.01
CA ALA A 110 33.22 3.55 1.67
C ALA A 110 32.89 4.36 2.94
N GLN A 111 33.41 5.59 3.01
CA GLN A 111 33.14 6.52 4.11
C GLN A 111 31.65 6.88 4.13
N LYS A 112 31.03 6.76 5.32
CA LYS A 112 29.60 7.08 5.54
C LYS A 112 28.62 6.28 4.65
N ALA A 113 29.02 5.12 4.11
CA ALA A 113 28.20 4.27 3.24
C ALA A 113 26.80 3.99 3.82
N ARG A 114 26.74 3.61 5.10
CA ARG A 114 25.48 3.37 5.80
C ARG A 114 24.59 4.62 5.86
N ARG A 115 25.14 5.80 6.12
CA ARG A 115 24.36 7.06 6.17
C ARG A 115 23.81 7.47 4.80
N ARG A 116 24.44 7.05 3.70
CA ARG A 116 24.01 7.36 2.32
C ARG A 116 22.97 6.38 1.77
N ILE A 117 22.94 5.14 2.26
CA ILE A 117 22.08 4.06 1.73
C ILE A 117 20.91 3.73 2.65
N LEU A 118 21.13 3.69 3.96
CA LEU A 118 20.11 3.31 4.93
C LEU A 118 18.82 4.13 4.85
N PRO A 119 18.83 5.47 4.67
CA PRO A 119 17.56 6.21 4.56
C PRO A 119 16.75 5.81 3.32
N ILE A 120 17.42 5.43 2.21
CA ILE A 120 16.74 4.98 0.98
C ILE A 120 16.15 3.59 1.19
N ALA A 121 16.91 2.68 1.81
CA ALA A 121 16.42 1.35 2.15
C ALA A 121 15.23 1.40 3.13
N LEU A 122 15.30 2.29 4.13
CA LEU A 122 14.20 2.53 5.07
C LEU A 122 12.96 3.08 4.37
N LEU A 123 13.12 4.05 3.47
CA LEU A 123 12.00 4.57 2.68
C LEU A 123 11.34 3.46 1.86
N ALA A 124 12.13 2.65 1.15
CA ALA A 124 11.63 1.53 0.36
C ALA A 124 10.86 0.51 1.23
N ALA A 125 11.41 0.17 2.40
CA ALA A 125 10.78 -0.73 3.36
C ALA A 125 9.47 -0.15 3.93
N ILE A 126 9.45 1.14 4.29
CA ILE A 126 8.25 1.83 4.81
C ILE A 126 7.15 1.85 3.75
N VAL A 127 7.48 2.20 2.50
CA VAL A 127 6.52 2.19 1.40
C VAL A 127 5.96 0.78 1.19
N HIS A 128 6.83 -0.23 1.12
CA HIS A 128 6.38 -1.61 0.96
C HIS A 128 5.46 -2.08 2.10
N LEU A 129 5.88 -1.87 3.36
CA LEU A 129 5.10 -2.27 4.53
C LEU A 129 3.77 -1.52 4.64
N ALA A 130 3.73 -0.23 4.32
CA ALA A 130 2.50 0.56 4.36
C ALA A 130 1.45 0.04 3.38
N PHE A 131 1.84 -0.18 2.12
CA PHE A 131 0.92 -0.67 1.10
C PHE A 131 0.57 -2.15 1.29
N PHE A 132 1.54 -2.98 1.72
CA PHE A 132 1.29 -4.38 2.04
C PHE A 132 0.33 -4.52 3.21
N ALA A 133 0.52 -3.78 4.31
CA ALA A 133 -0.39 -3.81 5.44
C ALA A 133 -1.79 -3.31 5.09
N ALA A 134 -1.90 -2.27 4.26
CA ALA A 134 -3.19 -1.76 3.79
C ALA A 134 -3.95 -2.77 2.92
N GLY A 135 -3.26 -3.49 2.04
CA GLY A 135 -3.85 -4.56 1.22
C GLY A 135 -4.17 -5.82 2.03
N ALA A 136 -3.23 -6.31 2.84
CA ALA A 136 -3.34 -7.57 3.57
C ALA A 136 -4.35 -7.53 4.73
N ARG A 137 -4.48 -6.39 5.43
CA ARG A 137 -5.48 -6.24 6.50
C ARG A 137 -6.90 -6.46 5.99
N ASN A 138 -7.19 -6.07 4.75
CA ASN A 138 -8.50 -6.28 4.14
C ASN A 138 -8.82 -7.76 3.95
N PHE A 139 -7.85 -8.58 3.56
CA PHE A 139 -8.04 -10.03 3.41
C PHE A 139 -8.28 -10.74 4.75
N VAL A 140 -7.62 -10.33 5.83
CA VAL A 140 -7.84 -10.89 7.17
C VAL A 140 -9.26 -10.59 7.67
N LEU A 141 -9.80 -9.41 7.38
CA LEU A 141 -11.18 -9.07 7.73
C LEU A 141 -12.20 -9.92 6.95
N LEU A 142 -11.90 -10.27 5.71
CA LEU A 142 -12.74 -11.14 4.89
C LEU A 142 -12.72 -12.60 5.38
N ALA A 143 -11.56 -13.13 5.75
CA ALA A 143 -11.42 -14.47 6.32
C ALA A 143 -12.18 -14.60 7.65
N ARG A 144 -12.14 -13.57 8.49
CA ARG A 144 -12.89 -13.55 9.76
C ARG A 144 -14.41 -13.44 9.55
N GLN A 145 -14.84 -12.97 8.39
CA GLN A 145 -16.25 -12.85 8.06
C GLN A 145 -16.82 -14.15 7.51
N THR A 146 -16.02 -15.14 7.08
CA THR A 146 -16.52 -16.42 6.51
C THR A 146 -16.70 -17.54 7.53
N ASP A 147 -16.29 -17.35 8.78
CA ASP A 147 -16.30 -18.39 9.82
C ASP A 147 -17.61 -18.47 10.64
N TRP A 148 -18.76 -18.11 10.04
CA TRP A 148 -20.10 -18.27 10.63
C TRP A 148 -21.17 -18.52 9.57
#